data_AF-A0A499UTZ3-F1
#
_entry.id   AF-A0A499UTZ3-F1
#
_cell.length_a   1.000
_cell.length_b   1.000
_cell.length_c   1.000
_cell.angle_alpha   90.00
_cell.angle_beta   90.00
_cell.angle_gamma   90.00
#
_symmetry.space_group_name_H-M   'P 1'
#
loop_
_entity.id
_entity.type
_entity.pdbx_description
1 polymer ?
#
loop_
_entity_poly.entity_id
_entity_poly.type
_entity_poly.pdbx_seq_one_letter_code
_entity_poly.pdbx_strand_id
1 'polypeptide(L)'
;MAPGADPHRRFDAVVAVVDSTADTPALHAPGGLLAALSAHTDRLVLAVVPAYRPQTPPTPRTVPERQAPPMHQPSYEPLRGPDFSSYAPEEVGWLLQDFSHVTLEAPTEEREEAIQSGGAHYAESLPVEYQPNARYQELFRAALDASAARIARAVGAVTETVLAERSPRPVLVSLARAGTPVGVLMRRWAQHAHGLDLPHYAVSIVRGRGIDTAALRWLADHHDPSDVVFVDGWTGKGAITRELSDALAPYPDFDPRIAVLADPGRCVDTYGTRDDFLVPSACLNSTVSGLISRTVLRADLVGPNDFHGAKYYRELAGSDVSGYFLDTVSGRFAEVAEAAMADAGQLAATDRTPTWEGWAAVERISQEYGIHDVNLVKPGVGETTRVLLRRVPWKILAQRGAGADLDHVRLLAEQRGVPVEEIDGLPYTCVGLIHPRYTRGATGADGKAVTTAGTADTTDTEHEANTADIANRDERTVAAR
;
A
#
# COMPACT_ATOMS: atom_id res chain seq x y z
N MET A 1 57.85 18.33 -7.00
CA MET A 1 57.71 18.80 -5.60
C MET A 1 56.27 18.49 -5.19
N ALA A 2 56.07 17.54 -4.28
CA ALA A 2 54.73 17.21 -3.80
C ALA A 2 54.11 18.45 -3.10
N PRO A 3 52.80 18.71 -3.26
CA PRO A 3 52.11 19.74 -2.47
C PRO A 3 52.25 19.39 -0.98
N GLY A 4 52.73 20.33 -0.16
CA GLY A 4 52.77 20.15 1.30
C GLY A 4 54.08 20.48 2.02
N ALA A 5 55.22 20.62 1.33
CA ALA A 5 56.50 21.00 1.97
C ALA A 5 56.87 22.48 1.78
N ASP A 6 56.20 23.18 0.85
CA ASP A 6 56.33 24.62 0.64
C ASP A 6 55.33 25.34 1.55
N PRO A 7 55.78 26.22 2.48
CA PRO A 7 54.89 26.97 3.38
C PRO A 7 53.83 27.80 2.64
N HIS A 8 54.06 28.17 1.38
CA HIS A 8 53.13 28.94 0.56
C HIS A 8 52.11 28.09 -0.22
N ARG A 9 52.20 26.75 -0.13
CA ARG A 9 51.36 25.79 -0.87
C ARG A 9 50.92 24.60 0.01
N ARG A 10 50.93 24.77 1.32
CA ARG A 10 50.51 23.75 2.29
C ARG A 10 48.98 23.65 2.31
N PHE A 11 48.46 22.48 2.63
CA PHE A 11 47.02 22.30 2.83
C PHE A 11 46.61 22.96 4.16
N ASP A 12 45.52 23.73 4.15
CA ASP A 12 44.95 24.35 5.37
C ASP A 12 44.40 23.30 6.34
N ALA A 13 43.86 22.20 5.80
CA ALA A 13 43.43 21.04 6.55
C ALA A 13 43.59 19.76 5.72
N VAL A 14 43.86 18.64 6.39
CA VAL A 14 43.79 17.30 5.79
C VAL A 14 42.81 16.47 6.62
N VAL A 15 41.90 15.79 5.94
CA VAL A 15 40.98 14.82 6.56
C VAL A 15 41.38 13.43 6.10
N ALA A 16 41.84 12.60 7.03
CA ALA A 16 42.10 11.18 6.80
C ALA A 16 40.86 10.40 7.19
N VAL A 17 40.22 9.73 6.23
CA VAL A 17 39.06 8.87 6.47
C VAL A 17 39.49 7.43 6.36
N VAL A 18 39.31 6.66 7.43
CA VAL A 18 39.64 5.22 7.48
C VAL A 18 38.45 4.44 8.02
N ASP A 19 38.38 3.14 7.72
CA ASP A 19 37.44 2.26 8.41
C ASP A 19 38.00 1.79 9.78
N SER A 20 37.15 1.29 10.67
CA SER A 20 37.56 0.84 12.01
C SER A 20 38.48 -0.40 12.00
N THR A 21 38.59 -1.12 10.88
CA THR A 21 39.59 -2.20 10.71
C THR A 21 40.97 -1.62 10.36
N ALA A 22 41.02 -0.54 9.60
CA ALA A 22 42.23 0.17 9.22
C ALA A 22 42.75 1.12 10.33
N ASP A 23 41.91 1.47 11.31
CA ASP A 23 42.29 2.23 12.51
C ASP A 23 43.15 1.39 13.49
N THR A 24 44.38 1.10 13.07
CA THR A 24 45.31 0.24 13.80
C THR A 24 46.38 1.05 14.54
N PRO A 25 47.04 0.50 15.59
CA PRO A 25 48.15 1.18 16.26
C PRO A 25 49.28 1.63 15.31
N ALA A 26 49.50 0.94 14.20
CA ALA A 26 50.49 1.31 13.19
C ALA A 26 50.14 2.62 12.44
N LEU A 27 48.84 2.94 12.31
CA LEU A 27 48.36 4.21 11.75
C LEU A 27 48.79 5.40 12.63
N HIS A 28 48.78 5.19 13.94
CA HIS A 28 49.06 6.19 14.99
C HIS A 28 50.52 6.22 15.45
N ALA A 29 51.32 5.22 15.09
CA ALA A 29 52.69 5.09 15.56
C ALA A 29 53.58 6.26 15.10
N PRO A 30 54.68 6.57 15.82
CA PRO A 30 55.71 7.48 15.32
C PRO A 30 56.27 6.97 13.98
N GLY A 31 55.99 7.67 12.89
CA GLY A 31 56.30 7.25 11.51
C GLY A 31 55.13 6.62 10.73
N GLY A 32 53.96 6.50 11.36
CA GLY A 32 52.71 6.11 10.71
C GLY A 32 52.11 7.21 9.83
N LEU A 33 51.01 6.88 9.16
CA LEU A 33 50.37 7.78 8.18
C LEU A 33 49.99 9.13 8.78
N LEU A 34 49.47 9.17 10.01
CA LEU A 34 49.06 10.43 10.65
C LEU A 34 50.26 11.32 10.96
N ALA A 35 51.39 10.75 11.34
CA ALA A 35 52.63 11.48 11.55
C ALA A 35 53.22 12.01 10.23
N ALA A 36 53.04 11.29 9.12
CA ALA A 36 53.45 11.76 7.80
C ALA A 36 52.55 12.91 7.31
N LEU A 37 51.23 12.83 7.54
CA LEU A 37 50.28 13.86 7.12
C LEU A 37 50.37 15.14 7.97
N SER A 38 50.67 15.04 9.26
CA SER A 38 50.81 16.21 10.15
C SER A 38 51.99 17.11 9.75
N ALA A 39 53.02 16.57 9.10
CA ALA A 39 54.10 17.36 8.52
C ALA A 39 53.64 18.29 7.37
N HIS A 40 52.42 18.07 6.85
CA HIS A 40 51.88 18.74 5.66
C HIS A 40 50.59 19.54 5.91
N THR A 41 50.10 19.63 7.15
CA THR A 41 48.96 20.51 7.52
C THR A 41 49.00 20.88 9.01
N ASP A 42 48.55 22.08 9.38
CA ASP A 42 48.40 22.47 10.80
C ASP A 42 47.13 21.89 11.42
N ARG A 43 46.22 21.38 10.58
CA ARG A 43 44.96 20.77 10.99
C ARG A 43 44.77 19.42 10.31
N LEU A 44 45.03 18.36 11.05
CA LEU A 44 44.75 16.98 10.65
C LEU A 44 43.54 16.47 11.43
N VAL A 45 42.53 15.98 10.70
CA VAL A 45 41.34 15.35 11.28
C VAL A 45 41.32 13.90 10.83
N LEU A 46 41.27 12.97 11.78
CA LEU A 46 41.00 11.56 11.50
C LEU A 46 39.50 11.29 11.71
N ALA A 47 38.84 10.79 10.67
CA ALA A 47 37.48 10.28 10.75
C ALA A 47 37.51 8.75 10.60
N VAL A 48 37.08 8.03 11.63
CA VAL A 48 36.99 6.57 11.62
C VAL A 48 35.54 6.16 11.38
N VAL A 49 35.29 5.50 10.26
CA VAL A 49 33.96 4.98 9.90
C VAL A 49 33.88 3.51 10.33
N PRO A 50 32.78 3.02 10.90
CA PRO A 50 32.68 1.61 11.30
C PRO A 50 32.89 0.66 10.10
N ALA A 51 33.89 -0.23 10.18
CA ALA A 51 34.05 -1.33 9.24
C ALA A 51 33.00 -2.41 9.54
N TYR A 52 32.06 -2.65 8.63
CA TYR A 52 31.18 -3.81 8.72
C TYR A 52 32.00 -5.09 8.46
N ARG A 53 32.20 -5.89 9.50
CA ARG A 53 32.61 -7.30 9.36
C ARG A 53 31.35 -8.15 9.43
N PRO A 54 31.04 -8.98 8.42
CA PRO A 54 30.01 -10.01 8.57
C PRO A 54 30.38 -10.86 9.78
N GLN A 55 29.62 -10.76 10.86
CA GLN A 55 29.80 -11.68 11.98
C GLN A 55 29.34 -13.05 11.47
N THR A 56 30.25 -14.02 11.52
CA THR A 56 29.85 -15.44 11.54
C THR A 56 28.84 -15.59 12.69
N PRO A 57 27.71 -16.29 12.49
CA PRO A 57 26.63 -16.28 13.47
C PRO A 57 27.18 -16.65 14.85
N PRO A 58 27.00 -15.81 15.88
CA PRO A 58 27.41 -16.21 17.21
C PRO A 58 26.59 -17.44 17.62
N THR A 59 27.28 -18.46 18.12
CA THR A 59 26.63 -19.52 18.91
C THR A 59 25.69 -18.89 19.93
N PRO A 60 24.46 -19.43 20.12
CA PRO A 60 23.41 -18.74 20.86
C PRO A 60 23.89 -18.35 22.26
N ARG A 61 23.96 -17.04 22.53
CA ARG A 61 24.10 -16.53 23.90
C ARG A 61 22.75 -16.72 24.58
N THR A 62 22.74 -17.52 25.64
CA THR A 62 21.59 -17.72 26.52
C THR A 62 21.18 -16.39 27.15
N VAL A 63 20.09 -15.82 26.64
CA VAL A 63 19.36 -14.72 27.26
C VAL A 63 18.54 -15.29 28.42
N PRO A 64 18.33 -14.58 29.54
CA PRO A 64 17.46 -15.06 30.61
C PRO A 64 16.05 -15.32 30.05
N GLU A 65 15.60 -16.54 30.28
CA GLU A 65 14.36 -17.16 29.83
C GLU A 65 13.15 -16.23 30.06
N ARG A 66 12.64 -15.61 28.99
CA ARG A 66 11.23 -15.19 28.94
C ARG A 66 10.43 -16.48 29.10
N GLN A 67 9.62 -16.57 30.15
CA GLN A 67 8.70 -17.69 30.42
C GLN A 67 7.55 -17.72 29.40
N ALA A 68 7.88 -17.90 28.12
CA ALA A 68 6.95 -18.31 27.09
C ALA A 68 7.24 -19.79 26.78
N PRO A 69 6.23 -20.67 26.70
CA PRO A 69 6.43 -22.09 26.43
C PRO A 69 7.17 -22.27 25.08
N PRO A 70 8.02 -23.30 24.94
CA PRO A 70 8.78 -23.55 23.71
C PRO A 70 7.79 -23.98 22.61
N MET A 71 7.33 -23.01 21.83
CA MET A 71 6.46 -23.22 20.68
C MET A 71 7.35 -23.57 19.47
N HIS A 72 7.02 -24.68 18.80
CA HIS A 72 7.63 -25.09 17.53
C HIS A 72 7.77 -23.88 16.61
N GLN A 73 9.01 -23.59 16.18
CA GLN A 73 9.29 -22.61 15.14
C GLN A 73 8.58 -23.05 13.85
N PRO A 74 7.84 -22.17 13.15
CA PRO A 74 7.57 -22.41 11.74
C PRO A 74 8.92 -22.46 11.00
N SER A 75 9.27 -23.61 10.43
CA SER A 75 10.49 -23.82 9.64
C SER A 75 10.40 -23.22 8.24
N TYR A 76 9.61 -22.16 8.04
CA TYR A 76 9.27 -21.67 6.72
C TYR A 76 10.27 -20.61 6.27
N GLU A 77 11.07 -20.95 5.26
CA GLU A 77 11.74 -19.94 4.44
C GLU A 77 10.67 -19.09 3.74
N PRO A 78 10.93 -17.79 3.50
CA PRO A 78 9.99 -16.94 2.76
C PRO A 78 9.70 -17.54 1.38
N LEU A 79 8.42 -17.62 1.00
CA LEU A 79 8.03 -18.07 -0.34
C LEU A 79 8.53 -17.07 -1.39
N ARG A 80 8.83 -17.55 -2.60
CA ARG A 80 9.42 -16.73 -3.68
C ARG A 80 8.86 -17.11 -5.05
N GLY A 81 9.03 -16.23 -6.03
CA GLY A 81 8.77 -16.57 -7.44
C GLY A 81 9.85 -17.51 -8.01
N PRO A 82 9.56 -18.26 -9.07
CA PRO A 82 8.28 -18.33 -9.79
C PRO A 82 7.26 -19.29 -9.12
N ASP A 83 7.59 -19.86 -7.97
CA ASP A 83 6.77 -20.89 -7.34
C ASP A 83 5.53 -20.34 -6.61
N PHE A 84 5.66 -19.15 -6.02
CA PHE A 84 4.56 -18.52 -5.28
C PHE A 84 4.16 -17.15 -5.82
N SER A 85 4.92 -16.53 -6.73
CA SER A 85 4.60 -15.21 -7.26
C SER A 85 5.21 -15.03 -8.66
N SER A 86 4.67 -14.10 -9.44
CA SER A 86 5.30 -13.68 -10.70
C SER A 86 6.41 -12.66 -10.55
N TYR A 87 6.63 -12.10 -9.35
CA TYR A 87 7.85 -11.33 -9.09
C TYR A 87 9.08 -12.24 -9.07
N ALA A 88 10.24 -11.69 -9.47
CA ALA A 88 11.49 -12.42 -9.41
C ALA A 88 11.85 -12.78 -7.95
N PRO A 89 12.49 -13.93 -7.69
CA PRO A 89 12.76 -14.42 -6.34
C PRO A 89 13.55 -13.44 -5.47
N GLU A 90 14.42 -12.65 -6.07
CA GLU A 90 15.25 -11.62 -5.42
C GLU A 90 14.49 -10.34 -5.06
N GLU A 91 13.31 -10.10 -5.65
CA GLU A 91 12.58 -8.84 -5.46
C GLU A 91 11.77 -8.82 -4.18
N VAL A 92 11.26 -9.98 -3.73
CA VAL A 92 10.43 -10.09 -2.52
C VAL A 92 10.45 -11.50 -1.95
N GLY A 93 10.58 -11.62 -0.63
CA GLY A 93 10.25 -12.83 0.13
C GLY A 93 8.86 -12.71 0.76
N TRP A 94 7.98 -13.67 0.53
CA TRP A 94 6.63 -13.66 1.10
C TRP A 94 6.63 -14.41 2.43
N LEU A 95 6.35 -13.69 3.52
CA LEU A 95 6.12 -14.28 4.85
C LEU A 95 4.64 -14.67 4.95
N LEU A 96 4.24 -15.64 4.12
CA LEU A 96 2.88 -16.12 3.96
C LEU A 96 2.88 -17.65 3.78
N GLN A 97 1.75 -18.29 4.03
CA GLN A 97 1.49 -19.67 3.62
C GLN A 97 0.90 -19.74 2.20
N ASP A 98 1.24 -20.81 1.47
CA ASP A 98 0.68 -21.07 0.14
C ASP A 98 -0.66 -21.80 0.22
N PHE A 99 -1.75 -21.09 -0.05
CA PHE A 99 -3.11 -21.62 -0.11
C PHE A 99 -3.62 -21.82 -1.55
N SER A 100 -2.74 -21.84 -2.55
CA SER A 100 -3.12 -21.96 -3.97
C SER A 100 -3.95 -23.22 -4.26
N HIS A 101 -3.75 -24.28 -3.48
CA HIS A 101 -4.47 -25.56 -3.56
C HIS A 101 -5.81 -25.57 -2.78
N VAL A 102 -6.10 -24.54 -1.99
CA VAL A 102 -7.30 -24.45 -1.14
C VAL A 102 -8.41 -23.71 -1.87
N THR A 103 -9.63 -24.25 -1.88
CA THR A 103 -10.81 -23.55 -2.39
C THR A 103 -11.23 -22.46 -1.40
N LEU A 104 -11.02 -21.19 -1.79
CA LEU A 104 -11.30 -20.01 -0.95
C LEU A 104 -12.20 -19.00 -1.65
N GLU A 105 -12.33 -19.11 -2.96
CA GLU A 105 -13.14 -18.25 -3.80
C GLU A 105 -14.62 -18.57 -3.64
N ALA A 106 -15.42 -17.57 -3.26
CA ALA A 106 -16.87 -17.70 -3.18
C ALA A 106 -17.56 -16.54 -3.95
N PRO A 107 -18.73 -16.78 -4.58
CA PRO A 107 -19.53 -15.74 -5.23
C PRO A 107 -19.84 -14.56 -4.30
N THR A 108 -19.99 -13.36 -4.87
CA THR A 108 -20.21 -12.12 -4.09
C THR A 108 -21.44 -12.20 -3.20
N GLU A 109 -22.54 -12.77 -3.68
CA GLU A 109 -23.81 -12.87 -2.94
C GLU A 109 -23.68 -13.76 -1.69
N GLU A 110 -23.04 -14.93 -1.82
CA GLU A 110 -22.79 -15.86 -0.71
C GLU A 110 -21.86 -15.24 0.35
N ARG A 111 -20.87 -14.44 -0.08
CA ARG A 111 -19.95 -13.73 0.83
C ARG A 111 -20.65 -12.60 1.56
N GLU A 112 -21.51 -11.83 0.90
CA GLU A 112 -22.28 -10.76 1.54
C GLU A 112 -23.24 -11.32 2.59
N GLU A 113 -23.90 -12.45 2.33
CA GLU A 113 -24.77 -13.14 3.28
C GLU A 113 -24.01 -13.69 4.50
N ALA A 114 -22.84 -14.33 4.29
CA ALA A 114 -22.01 -14.86 5.37
C ALA A 114 -21.43 -13.75 6.28
N ILE A 115 -21.07 -12.60 5.71
CA ILE A 115 -20.57 -11.44 6.47
C ILE A 115 -21.72 -10.76 7.23
N GLN A 116 -22.90 -10.60 6.61
CA GLN A 116 -24.05 -9.94 7.23
C GLN A 116 -24.71 -10.79 8.33
N SER A 117 -24.68 -12.12 8.20
CA SER A 117 -25.15 -13.04 9.24
C SER A 117 -24.18 -13.19 10.43
N GLY A 118 -23.01 -12.52 10.38
CA GLY A 118 -21.98 -12.58 11.43
C GLY A 118 -21.17 -13.88 11.44
N GLY A 119 -21.34 -14.74 10.43
CA GLY A 119 -20.73 -16.07 10.36
C GLY A 119 -19.31 -16.10 9.79
N ALA A 120 -18.85 -15.03 9.11
CA ALA A 120 -17.51 -14.99 8.52
C ALA A 120 -16.92 -13.57 8.41
N HIS A 121 -15.60 -13.45 8.58
CA HIS A 121 -14.85 -12.22 8.31
C HIS A 121 -14.40 -12.15 6.83
N TYR A 122 -14.22 -10.94 6.25
CA TYR A 122 -13.85 -10.81 4.82
C TYR A 122 -12.51 -11.44 4.45
N ALA A 123 -11.65 -11.71 5.45
CA ALA A 123 -10.34 -12.33 5.32
C ALA A 123 -10.40 -13.87 5.37
N GLU A 124 -11.57 -14.46 5.59
CA GLU A 124 -11.78 -15.91 5.64
C GLU A 124 -12.16 -16.50 4.27
N SER A 125 -12.51 -15.63 3.29
CA SER A 125 -12.83 -16.01 1.91
C SER A 125 -12.35 -14.96 0.89
N LEU A 126 -11.99 -15.43 -0.30
CA LEU A 126 -11.55 -14.59 -1.41
C LEU A 126 -12.70 -14.32 -2.38
N PRO A 127 -12.85 -13.09 -2.92
CA PRO A 127 -13.71 -12.85 -4.05
C PRO A 127 -13.09 -13.49 -5.29
N VAL A 128 -13.92 -13.87 -6.25
CA VAL A 128 -13.45 -14.17 -7.60
C VAL A 128 -12.70 -12.94 -8.14
N GLU A 129 -11.48 -13.16 -8.60
CA GLU A 129 -10.60 -12.08 -9.06
C GLU A 129 -11.18 -11.48 -10.36
N TYR A 130 -11.29 -10.16 -10.40
CA TYR A 130 -11.84 -9.46 -11.56
C TYR A 130 -10.82 -9.49 -12.69
N GLN A 131 -11.19 -10.08 -13.83
CA GLN A 131 -10.35 -10.05 -15.03
C GLN A 131 -10.66 -8.82 -15.88
N PRO A 132 -9.68 -7.92 -16.10
CA PRO A 132 -9.80 -6.79 -17.01
C PRO A 132 -10.23 -7.19 -18.41
N ASN A 133 -11.19 -6.50 -19.01
CA ASN A 133 -11.38 -6.57 -20.46
C ASN A 133 -10.25 -5.80 -21.19
N ALA A 134 -10.13 -5.99 -22.51
CA ALA A 134 -9.09 -5.35 -23.32
C ALA A 134 -9.09 -3.81 -23.18
N ARG A 135 -10.27 -3.18 -23.18
CA ARG A 135 -10.41 -1.73 -23.01
C ARG A 135 -9.87 -1.24 -21.67
N TYR A 136 -10.05 -2.03 -20.61
CA TYR A 136 -9.53 -1.70 -19.29
C TYR A 136 -8.00 -1.89 -19.21
N GLN A 137 -7.45 -2.88 -19.91
CA GLN A 137 -5.99 -3.02 -20.05
C GLN A 137 -5.37 -1.85 -20.82
N GLU A 138 -6.04 -1.34 -21.87
CA GLU A 138 -5.62 -0.14 -22.59
C GLU A 138 -5.63 1.10 -21.69
N LEU A 139 -6.69 1.29 -20.89
CA LEU A 139 -6.78 2.37 -19.92
C LEU A 139 -5.66 2.29 -18.88
N PHE A 140 -5.35 1.09 -18.40
CA PHE A 140 -4.21 0.87 -17.52
C PHE A 140 -2.88 1.27 -18.18
N ARG A 141 -2.62 0.82 -19.42
CA ARG A 141 -1.37 1.15 -20.13
C ARG A 141 -1.24 2.66 -20.35
N ALA A 142 -2.30 3.32 -20.82
CA ALA A 142 -2.32 4.76 -21.00
C ALA A 142 -2.08 5.51 -19.67
N ALA A 143 -2.73 5.08 -18.58
CA ALA A 143 -2.52 5.67 -17.26
C ALA A 143 -1.09 5.46 -16.75
N LEU A 144 -0.51 4.28 -16.98
CA LEU A 144 0.87 3.99 -16.63
C LEU A 144 1.85 4.84 -17.44
N ASP A 145 1.71 4.91 -18.76
CA ASP A 145 2.58 5.70 -19.61
C ASP A 145 2.56 7.19 -19.23
N ALA A 146 1.38 7.72 -18.88
CA ALA A 146 1.22 9.11 -18.46
C ALA A 146 1.76 9.40 -17.04
N SER A 147 1.78 8.41 -16.14
CA SER A 147 2.14 8.60 -14.72
C SER A 147 3.48 8.01 -14.31
N ALA A 148 4.14 7.22 -15.18
CA ALA A 148 5.35 6.46 -14.83
C ALA A 148 6.48 7.34 -14.25
N ALA A 149 6.75 8.50 -14.87
CA ALA A 149 7.77 9.43 -14.37
C ALA A 149 7.38 10.03 -12.99
N ARG A 150 6.10 10.36 -12.79
CA ARG A 150 5.59 10.87 -11.51
C ARG A 150 5.73 9.82 -10.40
N ILE A 151 5.39 8.57 -10.70
CA ILE A 151 5.54 7.44 -9.77
C ILE A 151 7.02 7.21 -9.47
N ALA A 152 7.87 7.17 -10.48
CA ALA A 152 9.31 6.98 -10.33
C ALA A 152 9.94 8.06 -9.44
N ARG A 153 9.54 9.33 -9.62
CA ARG A 153 9.99 10.44 -8.78
C ARG A 153 9.56 10.27 -7.32
N ALA A 154 8.30 9.90 -7.09
CA ALA A 154 7.78 9.63 -5.74
C ALA A 154 8.46 8.41 -5.07
N VAL A 155 8.73 7.34 -5.83
CA VAL A 155 9.52 6.19 -5.36
C VAL A 155 10.90 6.64 -4.92
N GLY A 156 11.58 7.45 -5.74
CA GLY A 156 12.88 7.98 -5.37
C GLY A 156 12.82 8.83 -4.11
N ALA A 157 11.90 9.80 -4.04
CA ALA A 157 11.75 10.68 -2.88
C ALA A 157 11.51 9.90 -1.58
N VAL A 158 10.62 8.90 -1.57
CA VAL A 158 10.37 8.09 -0.36
C VAL A 158 11.54 7.19 -0.02
N THR A 159 12.22 6.60 -1.02
CA THR A 159 13.37 5.71 -0.79
C THR A 159 14.54 6.50 -0.19
N GLU A 160 14.84 7.66 -0.73
CA GLU A 160 15.92 8.53 -0.25
C GLU A 160 15.62 9.07 1.15
N THR A 161 14.36 9.40 1.43
CA THR A 161 13.91 9.76 2.78
C THR A 161 14.13 8.60 3.76
N VAL A 162 13.74 7.37 3.39
CA VAL A 162 13.96 6.18 4.22
C VAL A 162 15.45 5.90 4.44
N LEU A 163 16.28 5.98 3.40
CA LEU A 163 17.73 5.76 3.52
C LEU A 163 18.40 6.79 4.43
N ALA A 164 17.94 8.05 4.41
CA ALA A 164 18.43 9.09 5.30
C ALA A 164 18.01 8.83 6.76
N GLU A 165 16.83 8.28 6.99
CA GLU A 165 16.27 8.06 8.33
C GLU A 165 16.61 6.70 8.98
N ARG A 166 17.00 5.69 8.19
CA ARG A 166 17.20 4.29 8.64
C ARG A 166 18.52 3.67 8.15
N SER A 167 19.55 4.49 8.10
CA SER A 167 20.91 4.10 7.69
C SER A 167 21.58 3.15 8.70
N PRO A 168 22.37 2.13 8.25
CA PRO A 168 22.85 1.98 6.88
C PRO A 168 22.06 1.04 5.96
N ARG A 169 21.17 0.17 6.47
CA ARG A 169 20.49 -0.85 5.66
C ARG A 169 19.07 -1.14 6.16
N PRO A 170 18.05 -0.37 5.72
CA PRO A 170 16.68 -0.67 6.08
C PRO A 170 16.23 -2.02 5.51
N VAL A 171 15.36 -2.69 6.25
CA VAL A 171 14.65 -3.91 5.83
C VAL A 171 13.25 -3.51 5.41
N LEU A 172 12.97 -3.55 4.11
CA LEU A 172 11.67 -3.18 3.57
C LEU A 172 10.65 -4.28 3.87
N VAL A 173 9.54 -3.92 4.50
CA VAL A 173 8.44 -4.84 4.82
C VAL A 173 7.14 -4.30 4.24
N SER A 174 6.78 -4.76 3.04
CA SER A 174 5.56 -4.32 2.38
C SER A 174 4.31 -4.97 3.00
N LEU A 175 3.27 -4.16 3.16
CA LEU A 175 1.95 -4.66 3.54
C LEU A 175 1.27 -5.23 2.30
N ALA A 176 1.05 -6.55 2.32
CA ALA A 176 0.43 -7.23 1.22
C ALA A 176 -1.02 -6.73 1.04
N ARG A 177 -1.46 -6.34 -0.15
CA ARG A 177 -0.78 -6.47 -1.45
C ARG A 177 -0.32 -5.13 -2.04
N ALA A 178 -0.96 -4.03 -1.64
CA ALA A 178 -0.78 -2.72 -2.25
C ALA A 178 0.64 -2.15 -2.05
N GLY A 179 1.30 -2.48 -0.94
CA GLY A 179 2.67 -2.06 -0.68
C GLY A 179 3.71 -2.81 -1.49
N THR A 180 3.44 -4.04 -1.94
CA THR A 180 4.49 -4.89 -2.53
C THR A 180 5.10 -4.32 -3.81
N PRO A 181 4.34 -3.83 -4.81
CA PRO A 181 4.94 -3.15 -5.96
C PRO A 181 5.82 -1.96 -5.56
N VAL A 182 5.44 -1.22 -4.50
CA VAL A 182 6.22 -0.07 -4.02
C VAL A 182 7.50 -0.53 -3.35
N GLY A 183 7.46 -1.55 -2.49
CA GLY A 183 8.65 -2.13 -1.87
C GLY A 183 9.66 -2.66 -2.90
N VAL A 184 9.17 -3.31 -3.97
CA VAL A 184 10.03 -3.72 -5.10
C VAL A 184 10.64 -2.50 -5.81
N LEU A 185 9.85 -1.46 -6.09
CA LEU A 185 10.35 -0.24 -6.73
C LEU A 185 11.36 0.52 -5.86
N MET A 186 11.16 0.58 -4.55
CA MET A 186 12.12 1.17 -3.60
C MET A 186 13.44 0.40 -3.60
N ARG A 187 13.38 -0.94 -3.59
CA ARG A 187 14.57 -1.79 -3.72
C ARG A 187 15.30 -1.52 -5.03
N ARG A 188 14.59 -1.49 -6.16
CA ARG A 188 15.18 -1.17 -7.48
C ARG A 188 15.80 0.22 -7.50
N TRP A 189 15.17 1.21 -6.85
CA TRP A 189 15.72 2.56 -6.74
C TRP A 189 17.03 2.58 -5.95
N ALA A 190 17.05 1.95 -4.77
CA ALA A 190 18.25 1.86 -3.94
C ALA A 190 19.42 1.18 -4.68
N GLN A 191 19.12 0.13 -5.46
CA GLN A 191 20.10 -0.51 -6.33
C GLN A 191 20.58 0.41 -7.47
N HIS A 192 19.66 1.16 -8.08
CA HIS A 192 19.97 2.07 -9.18
C HIS A 192 20.81 3.28 -8.74
N ALA A 193 20.39 3.96 -7.67
CA ALA A 193 20.99 5.20 -7.19
C ALA A 193 22.27 4.97 -6.36
N HIS A 194 22.29 3.90 -5.56
CA HIS A 194 23.34 3.68 -4.54
C HIS A 194 24.05 2.33 -4.65
N GLY A 195 23.62 1.44 -5.55
CA GLY A 195 24.15 0.08 -5.63
C GLY A 195 23.80 -0.79 -4.42
N LEU A 196 22.76 -0.42 -3.66
CA LEU A 196 22.35 -1.11 -2.44
C LEU A 196 21.35 -2.23 -2.73
N ASP A 197 21.66 -3.42 -2.23
CA ASP A 197 20.73 -4.55 -2.19
C ASP A 197 19.99 -4.56 -0.84
N LEU A 198 18.76 -4.03 -0.83
CA LEU A 198 17.92 -3.98 0.37
C LEU A 198 17.11 -5.28 0.52
N PRO A 199 17.08 -5.90 1.71
CA PRO A 199 16.13 -6.97 2.00
C PRO A 199 14.70 -6.47 1.85
N HIS A 200 13.84 -7.24 1.19
CA HIS A 200 12.42 -6.93 1.03
C HIS A 200 11.56 -8.16 1.30
N TYR A 201 10.61 -7.99 2.22
CA TYR A 201 9.60 -8.98 2.58
C TYR A 201 8.20 -8.43 2.41
N ALA A 202 7.22 -9.31 2.16
CA ALA A 202 5.80 -8.97 2.18
C ALA A 202 5.11 -9.71 3.32
N VAL A 203 4.32 -8.99 4.12
CA VAL A 203 3.60 -9.52 5.29
C VAL A 203 2.11 -9.24 5.19
N SER A 204 1.30 -10.05 5.88
CA SER A 204 -0.13 -9.79 6.00
C SER A 204 -0.44 -8.78 7.11
N ILE A 205 -1.37 -7.89 6.82
CA ILE A 205 -2.16 -7.16 7.81
C ILE A 205 -3.63 -7.22 7.44
N VAL A 206 -4.50 -7.49 8.41
CA VAL A 206 -5.93 -7.62 8.20
C VAL A 206 -6.64 -6.62 9.10
N ARG A 207 -7.31 -5.63 8.50
CA ARG A 207 -8.07 -4.62 9.25
C ARG A 207 -9.03 -5.27 10.24
N GLY A 208 -9.00 -4.83 11.50
CA GLY A 208 -9.82 -5.36 12.60
C GLY A 208 -9.33 -6.69 13.17
N ARG A 209 -8.21 -7.22 12.67
CA ARG A 209 -7.58 -8.47 13.14
C ARG A 209 -6.08 -8.27 13.44
N GLY A 210 -5.46 -7.18 12.97
CA GLY A 210 -4.06 -6.87 13.18
C GLY A 210 -3.10 -7.46 12.13
N ILE A 211 -1.82 -7.30 12.42
CA ILE A 211 -0.69 -7.78 11.62
C ILE A 211 -0.37 -9.25 11.95
N ASP A 212 0.20 -9.96 10.98
CA ASP A 212 0.71 -11.31 11.16
C ASP A 212 1.85 -11.34 12.20
N THR A 213 1.56 -11.87 13.38
CA THR A 213 2.49 -11.92 14.51
C THR A 213 3.54 -13.01 14.37
N ALA A 214 3.28 -14.05 13.56
CA ALA A 214 4.30 -15.03 13.21
C ALA A 214 5.33 -14.38 12.28
N ALA A 215 4.90 -13.58 11.31
CA ALA A 215 5.80 -12.83 10.43
C ALA A 215 6.65 -11.82 11.20
N LEU A 216 6.08 -11.10 12.18
CA LEU A 216 6.86 -10.20 13.05
C LEU A 216 7.93 -10.93 13.86
N ARG A 217 7.61 -12.09 14.43
CA ARG A 217 8.60 -12.90 15.15
C ARG A 217 9.71 -13.36 14.21
N TRP A 218 9.36 -13.83 13.02
CA TRP A 218 10.34 -14.21 12.02
C TRP A 218 11.26 -13.03 11.65
N LEU A 219 10.70 -11.83 11.46
CA LEU A 219 11.50 -10.63 11.18
C LEU A 219 12.46 -10.32 12.33
N ALA A 220 12.00 -10.35 13.58
CA ALA A 220 12.85 -10.11 14.75
C ALA A 220 13.94 -11.18 14.97
N ASP A 221 13.69 -12.41 14.53
CA ASP A 221 14.67 -13.50 14.62
C ASP A 221 15.76 -13.41 13.53
N HIS A 222 15.50 -12.69 12.43
CA HIS A 222 16.40 -12.62 11.27
C HIS A 222 17.02 -11.23 11.03
N HIS A 223 16.41 -10.18 11.56
CA HIS A 223 16.79 -8.78 11.37
C HIS A 223 16.65 -8.01 12.69
N ASP A 224 17.33 -6.87 12.81
CA ASP A 224 17.05 -5.93 13.89
C ASP A 224 15.66 -5.30 13.65
N PRO A 225 14.70 -5.40 14.59
CA PRO A 225 13.38 -4.78 14.45
C PRO A 225 13.42 -3.27 14.18
N SER A 226 14.47 -2.57 14.64
CA SER A 226 14.63 -1.13 14.43
C SER A 226 15.03 -0.76 12.99
N ASP A 227 15.56 -1.71 12.22
CA ASP A 227 15.87 -1.54 10.79
C ASP A 227 14.64 -1.77 9.90
N VAL A 228 13.54 -2.30 10.45
CA VAL A 228 12.33 -2.61 9.68
C VAL A 228 11.57 -1.34 9.32
N VAL A 229 11.25 -1.22 8.03
CA VAL A 229 10.44 -0.13 7.47
C VAL A 229 9.21 -0.72 6.81
N PHE A 230 8.03 -0.46 7.38
CA PHE A 230 6.77 -0.87 6.78
C PHE A 230 6.45 -0.02 5.55
N VAL A 231 6.01 -0.65 4.46
CA VAL A 231 5.75 0.01 3.17
C VAL A 231 4.33 -0.27 2.67
N ASP A 232 3.62 0.76 2.23
CA ASP A 232 2.32 0.63 1.54
C ASP A 232 2.20 1.51 0.28
N GLY A 233 1.19 1.24 -0.53
CA GLY A 233 0.93 1.91 -1.80
C GLY A 233 0.44 3.35 -1.64
N TRP A 234 -0.65 3.56 -0.91
CA TRP A 234 -1.18 4.90 -0.70
C TRP A 234 -2.00 4.94 0.58
N THR A 235 -2.16 6.13 1.16
CA THR A 235 -3.07 6.32 2.29
C THR A 235 -3.99 7.52 2.07
N GLY A 236 -5.29 7.24 1.98
CA GLY A 236 -6.32 8.27 1.79
C GLY A 236 -6.75 8.88 3.12
N LYS A 237 -7.16 8.05 4.08
CA LYS A 237 -7.66 8.50 5.40
C LYS A 237 -6.95 7.86 6.59
N GLY A 238 -5.79 7.24 6.36
CA GLY A 238 -4.95 6.68 7.43
C GLY A 238 -5.50 5.42 8.09
N ALA A 239 -6.38 4.67 7.43
CA ALA A 239 -6.96 3.45 8.01
C ALA A 239 -5.90 2.39 8.32
N ILE A 240 -4.99 2.12 7.36
CA ILE A 240 -3.88 1.18 7.55
C ILE A 240 -2.83 1.75 8.50
N THR A 241 -2.57 3.06 8.45
CA THR A 241 -1.67 3.72 9.40
C THR A 241 -2.10 3.47 10.85
N ARG A 242 -3.39 3.63 11.18
CA ARG A 242 -3.89 3.34 12.54
C ARG A 242 -3.84 1.85 12.86
N GLU A 243 -4.30 1.00 11.95
CA GLU A 243 -4.28 -0.46 12.15
C GLU A 243 -2.87 -0.97 12.43
N LEU A 244 -1.86 -0.48 11.70
CA LEU A 244 -0.47 -0.86 11.90
C LEU A 244 0.03 -0.38 13.27
N SER A 245 -0.20 0.88 13.63
CA SER A 245 0.19 1.41 14.94
C SER A 245 -0.44 0.61 16.09
N ASP A 246 -1.73 0.29 16.00
CA ASP A 246 -2.44 -0.48 17.01
C ASP A 246 -1.92 -1.93 17.08
N ALA A 247 -1.65 -2.54 15.91
CA ALA A 247 -1.14 -3.90 15.82
C ALA A 247 0.31 -4.04 16.32
N LEU A 248 1.11 -2.97 16.23
CA LEU A 248 2.50 -2.94 16.69
C LEU A 248 2.66 -2.45 18.13
N ALA A 249 1.62 -1.94 18.79
CA ALA A 249 1.69 -1.53 20.19
C ALA A 249 2.25 -2.60 21.15
N PRO A 250 2.02 -3.91 20.96
CA PRO A 250 2.64 -4.97 21.76
C PRO A 250 4.12 -5.27 21.42
N TYR A 251 4.65 -4.69 20.34
CA TYR A 251 5.97 -4.96 19.78
C TYR A 251 6.81 -3.67 19.67
N PRO A 252 7.22 -3.07 20.81
CA PRO A 252 7.82 -1.73 20.85
C PRO A 252 9.20 -1.64 20.18
N ASP A 253 9.81 -2.78 19.85
CA ASP A 253 11.09 -2.83 19.13
C ASP A 253 10.92 -2.46 17.64
N PHE A 254 9.70 -2.56 17.09
CA PHE A 254 9.37 -2.14 15.73
C PHE A 254 8.89 -0.67 15.72
N ASP A 255 9.40 0.13 14.80
CA ASP A 255 8.88 1.48 14.55
C ASP A 255 7.52 1.37 13.82
N PRO A 256 6.42 1.90 14.39
CA PRO A 256 5.09 1.81 13.77
C PRO A 256 4.90 2.74 12.58
N ARG A 257 5.86 3.62 12.28
CA ARG A 257 5.78 4.53 11.14
C ARG A 257 5.83 3.75 9.83
N ILE A 258 4.91 4.09 8.94
CA ILE A 258 4.78 3.50 7.62
C ILE A 258 5.25 4.47 6.53
N ALA A 259 6.04 3.97 5.59
CA ALA A 259 6.41 4.66 4.37
C ALA A 259 5.38 4.38 3.28
N VAL A 260 4.91 5.41 2.57
CA VAL A 260 3.93 5.24 1.48
C VAL A 260 4.34 5.97 0.21
N LEU A 261 3.98 5.44 -0.97
CA LEU A 261 4.25 6.15 -2.22
C LEU A 261 3.48 7.47 -2.29
N ALA A 262 2.19 7.47 -1.94
CA ALA A 262 1.33 8.65 -1.95
C ALA A 262 0.48 8.79 -0.69
N ASP A 263 0.48 9.98 -0.09
CA ASP A 263 -0.35 10.31 1.07
C ASP A 263 -1.09 11.62 0.88
N PRO A 264 -2.17 11.62 0.06
CA PRO A 264 -3.07 12.77 -0.05
C PRO A 264 -3.85 13.03 1.26
N GLY A 265 -3.91 12.05 2.17
CA GLY A 265 -4.61 12.16 3.44
C GLY A 265 -3.89 12.92 4.53
N ARG A 266 -2.58 13.19 4.37
CA ARG A 266 -1.69 13.73 5.41
C ARG A 266 -1.67 12.91 6.70
N CYS A 267 -1.59 11.59 6.55
CA CYS A 267 -1.67 10.62 7.64
C CYS A 267 -0.31 10.08 8.12
N VAL A 268 0.76 10.23 7.33
CA VAL A 268 2.11 9.72 7.64
C VAL A 268 3.18 10.80 7.44
N ASP A 269 4.33 10.59 8.07
CA ASP A 269 5.50 11.48 7.96
C ASP A 269 6.45 11.08 6.81
N THR A 270 6.45 9.81 6.41
CA THR A 270 7.32 9.26 5.37
C THR A 270 6.52 8.93 4.12
N TYR A 271 6.66 9.75 3.08
CA TYR A 271 5.87 9.63 1.85
C TYR A 271 6.66 10.09 0.63
N GLY A 272 6.28 9.58 -0.55
CA GLY A 272 6.86 10.02 -1.82
C GLY A 272 6.23 11.29 -2.36
N THR A 273 4.91 11.45 -2.18
CA THR A 273 4.18 12.65 -2.59
C THR A 273 2.87 12.84 -1.79
N ARG A 274 2.37 14.08 -1.75
CA ARG A 274 1.03 14.44 -1.25
C ARG A 274 -0.03 14.48 -2.35
N ASP A 275 0.38 14.24 -3.59
CA ASP A 275 -0.51 14.30 -4.74
C ASP A 275 -1.55 13.17 -4.71
N ASP A 276 -2.77 13.50 -5.14
CA ASP A 276 -3.85 12.53 -5.36
C ASP A 276 -4.03 12.24 -6.85
N PHE A 277 -3.41 11.17 -7.33
CA PHE A 277 -3.49 10.70 -8.71
C PHE A 277 -3.66 9.18 -8.78
N LEU A 278 -4.00 8.67 -9.97
CA LEU A 278 -4.16 7.23 -10.15
C LEU A 278 -2.79 6.54 -10.15
N VAL A 279 -2.50 5.78 -9.10
CA VAL A 279 -1.39 4.81 -9.11
C VAL A 279 -1.88 3.53 -9.80
N PRO A 280 -1.37 3.15 -11.00
CA PRO A 280 -1.93 2.07 -11.82
C PRO A 280 -1.92 0.69 -11.13
N SER A 281 -1.05 0.45 -10.14
CA SER A 281 -1.08 -0.78 -9.35
C SER A 281 -2.37 -0.94 -8.52
N ALA A 282 -3.15 0.12 -8.33
CA ALA A 282 -4.47 0.05 -7.72
C ALA A 282 -5.55 -0.54 -8.66
N CYS A 283 -5.33 -0.55 -9.98
CA CYS A 283 -6.37 -0.86 -10.97
C CYS A 283 -6.65 -2.35 -11.14
N LEU A 284 -5.60 -3.19 -11.20
CA LEU A 284 -5.69 -4.55 -11.75
C LEU A 284 -5.52 -5.68 -10.70
N ASN A 285 -5.58 -5.34 -9.41
CA ASN A 285 -5.49 -6.32 -8.32
C ASN A 285 -4.25 -7.24 -8.44
N SER A 286 -4.44 -8.55 -8.53
CA SER A 286 -3.36 -9.55 -8.51
C SER A 286 -2.52 -9.46 -9.77
N THR A 287 -3.14 -9.16 -10.91
CA THR A 287 -2.49 -9.06 -12.23
C THR A 287 -1.54 -7.87 -12.38
N VAL A 288 -1.42 -7.00 -11.38
CA VAL A 288 -0.38 -5.96 -11.30
C VAL A 288 0.37 -6.02 -9.95
N SER A 289 0.22 -7.13 -9.23
CA SER A 289 0.78 -7.27 -7.88
C SER A 289 1.26 -8.70 -7.60
N GLY A 290 2.02 -9.26 -8.54
CA GLY A 290 2.71 -10.53 -8.38
C GLY A 290 1.81 -11.75 -8.44
N LEU A 291 0.59 -11.61 -8.97
CA LEU A 291 -0.48 -12.62 -9.03
C LEU A 291 -0.90 -13.18 -7.66
N ILE A 292 -0.61 -12.45 -6.59
CA ILE A 292 -1.02 -12.84 -5.24
C ILE A 292 -2.44 -12.34 -4.96
N SER A 293 -3.22 -13.14 -4.25
CA SER A 293 -4.52 -12.76 -3.72
C SER A 293 -4.42 -11.68 -2.64
N ARG A 294 -5.54 -11.33 -2.02
CA ARG A 294 -5.48 -10.72 -0.67
C ARG A 294 -5.06 -11.79 0.33
N THR A 295 -4.54 -11.37 1.47
CA THR A 295 -4.16 -12.31 2.53
C THR A 295 -5.38 -12.89 3.21
N VAL A 296 -5.22 -14.09 3.74
CA VAL A 296 -6.26 -14.96 4.27
C VAL A 296 -5.90 -15.33 5.69
N LEU A 297 -6.83 -15.05 6.60
CA LEU A 297 -6.75 -15.43 8.00
C LEU A 297 -8.00 -16.24 8.31
N ARG A 298 -7.88 -17.57 8.25
CA ARG A 298 -8.96 -18.53 8.49
C ARG A 298 -8.51 -19.51 9.57
N ALA A 299 -9.27 -19.59 10.67
CA ALA A 299 -8.83 -20.28 11.90
C ALA A 299 -8.63 -21.80 11.75
N ASP A 300 -9.22 -22.43 10.73
CA ASP A 300 -9.03 -23.83 10.39
C ASP A 300 -7.80 -24.10 9.51
N LEU A 301 -7.21 -23.06 8.91
CA LEU A 301 -6.01 -23.15 8.06
C LEU A 301 -4.76 -22.51 8.67
N VAL A 302 -4.96 -21.47 9.49
CA VAL A 302 -3.88 -20.68 10.08
C VAL A 302 -3.87 -20.92 11.58
N GLY A 303 -2.88 -21.68 12.06
CA GLY A 303 -2.64 -21.86 13.49
C GLY A 303 -2.11 -20.58 14.13
N PRO A 304 -2.07 -20.52 15.48
CA PRO A 304 -1.65 -19.32 16.21
C PRO A 304 -0.18 -18.92 15.99
N ASN A 305 0.61 -19.78 15.35
CA ASN A 305 2.03 -19.56 15.06
C ASN A 305 2.36 -19.61 13.58
N ASP A 306 1.38 -19.81 12.73
CA ASP A 306 1.61 -19.91 11.30
C ASP A 306 1.44 -18.53 10.67
N PHE A 307 2.16 -18.29 9.58
CA PHE A 307 1.90 -17.10 8.77
C PHE A 307 0.45 -17.13 8.26
N HIS A 308 -0.13 -15.96 8.03
CA HIS A 308 -1.36 -15.85 7.25
C HIS A 308 -1.11 -16.39 5.84
N GLY A 309 -2.17 -16.83 5.15
CA GLY A 309 -2.02 -17.41 3.81
C GLY A 309 -2.35 -16.45 2.68
N ALA A 310 -1.97 -16.83 1.47
CA ALA A 310 -2.47 -16.24 0.23
C ALA A 310 -2.45 -17.28 -0.91
N LYS A 311 -3.15 -16.98 -2.00
CA LYS A 311 -3.15 -17.79 -3.22
C LYS A 311 -2.30 -17.13 -4.30
N TYR A 312 -1.61 -17.95 -5.07
CA TYR A 312 -0.94 -17.56 -6.30
C TYR A 312 -1.81 -17.96 -7.51
N TYR A 313 -2.34 -16.95 -8.22
CA TYR A 313 -3.22 -17.13 -9.37
C TYR A 313 -2.46 -17.43 -10.66
N ARG A 314 -1.85 -18.62 -10.76
CA ARG A 314 -1.08 -19.07 -11.94
C ARG A 314 -1.91 -19.02 -13.23
N GLU A 315 -3.19 -19.32 -13.13
CA GLU A 315 -4.15 -19.28 -14.25
C GLU A 315 -4.34 -17.89 -14.85
N LEU A 316 -4.00 -16.83 -14.12
CA LEU A 316 -4.09 -15.44 -14.58
C LEU A 316 -2.79 -14.93 -15.23
N ALA A 317 -1.77 -15.78 -15.40
CA ALA A 317 -0.48 -15.39 -15.98
C ALA A 317 -0.59 -14.71 -17.36
N GLY A 318 -1.60 -15.08 -18.17
CA GLY A 318 -1.82 -14.45 -19.48
C GLY A 318 -2.27 -12.98 -19.41
N SER A 319 -2.70 -12.49 -18.25
CA SER A 319 -3.08 -11.09 -18.01
C SER A 319 -2.13 -10.37 -17.05
N ASP A 320 -1.02 -11.00 -16.66
CA ASP A 320 -0.09 -10.43 -15.70
C ASP A 320 0.75 -9.30 -16.30
N VAL A 321 0.66 -8.14 -15.69
CA VAL A 321 1.41 -6.92 -16.01
C VAL A 321 2.25 -6.44 -14.83
N SER A 322 2.46 -7.28 -13.82
CA SER A 322 3.27 -6.95 -12.63
C SER A 322 4.70 -6.56 -13.03
N GLY A 323 5.36 -7.37 -13.86
CA GLY A 323 6.69 -7.04 -14.41
C GLY A 323 6.65 -5.79 -15.30
N TYR A 324 5.68 -5.70 -16.21
CA TYR A 324 5.52 -4.54 -17.09
C TYR A 324 5.38 -3.21 -16.31
N PHE A 325 4.60 -3.20 -15.23
CA PHE A 325 4.47 -2.06 -14.34
C PHE A 325 5.82 -1.66 -13.71
N LEU A 326 6.52 -2.63 -13.10
CA LEU A 326 7.80 -2.38 -12.46
C LEU A 326 8.86 -1.88 -13.44
N ASP A 327 8.95 -2.50 -14.62
CA ASP A 327 9.93 -2.14 -15.65
C ASP A 327 9.65 -0.77 -16.26
N THR A 328 8.37 -0.45 -16.50
CA THR A 328 7.98 0.87 -17.04
C THR A 328 8.30 2.00 -16.07
N VAL A 329 8.04 1.81 -14.77
CA VAL A 329 8.36 2.81 -13.74
C VAL A 329 9.88 2.90 -13.53
N SER A 330 10.57 1.77 -13.33
CA SER A 330 12.02 1.77 -13.09
C SER A 330 12.82 2.26 -14.30
N GLY A 331 12.31 2.10 -15.52
CA GLY A 331 12.87 2.69 -16.74
C GLY A 331 12.91 4.23 -16.73
N ARG A 332 12.16 4.89 -15.83
CA ARG A 332 12.16 6.35 -15.65
C ARG A 332 13.11 6.84 -14.57
N PHE A 333 13.80 5.97 -13.83
CA PHE A 333 14.65 6.39 -12.70
C PHE A 333 15.75 7.36 -13.10
N ALA A 334 16.46 7.11 -14.21
CA ALA A 334 17.50 8.01 -14.69
C ALA A 334 16.96 9.41 -15.07
N GLU A 335 15.73 9.48 -15.59
CA GLU A 335 15.06 10.74 -15.96
C GLU A 335 14.71 11.59 -14.73
N VAL A 336 14.36 10.94 -13.61
CA VAL A 336 13.81 11.63 -12.42
C VAL A 336 14.79 11.69 -11.24
N ALA A 337 15.99 11.13 -11.36
CA ALA A 337 17.00 11.01 -10.29
C ALA A 337 17.25 12.32 -9.55
N GLU A 338 17.58 13.39 -10.28
CA GLU A 338 17.85 14.70 -9.68
C GLU A 338 16.62 15.29 -8.98
N ALA A 339 15.44 15.16 -9.59
CA ALA A 339 14.20 15.70 -9.05
C ALA A 339 13.76 14.95 -7.78
N ALA A 340 13.91 13.63 -7.74
CA ALA A 340 13.62 12.82 -6.56
C ALA A 340 14.55 13.14 -5.39
N MET A 341 15.84 13.38 -5.67
CA MET A 341 16.81 13.79 -4.66
C MET A 341 16.51 15.18 -4.12
N ALA A 342 16.11 16.11 -4.98
CA ALA A 342 15.67 17.44 -4.57
C ALA A 342 14.40 17.36 -3.69
N ASP A 343 13.42 16.53 -4.05
CA ASP A 343 12.21 16.31 -3.26
C ASP A 343 12.54 15.75 -1.87
N ALA A 344 13.41 14.73 -1.80
CA ALA A 344 13.86 14.17 -0.52
C ALA A 344 14.55 15.23 0.35
N GLY A 345 15.39 16.08 -0.25
CA GLY A 345 16.03 17.21 0.46
C GLY A 345 15.02 18.24 0.98
N GLN A 346 13.97 18.54 0.22
CA GLN A 346 12.88 19.42 0.65
C GLN A 346 12.06 18.80 1.78
N LEU A 347 11.75 17.50 1.67
CA LEU A 347 11.04 16.73 2.70
C LEU A 347 11.82 16.69 4.01
N ALA A 348 13.14 16.55 3.96
CA ALA A 348 14.00 16.60 5.13
C ALA A 348 14.01 17.98 5.83
N ALA A 349 13.79 19.06 5.07
CA ALA A 349 13.77 20.43 5.57
C ALA A 349 12.38 20.91 6.05
N THR A 350 11.32 20.12 5.84
CA THR A 350 9.93 20.52 6.11
C THR A 350 9.38 19.74 7.31
N ASP A 351 8.47 20.36 8.08
CA ASP A 351 7.68 19.63 9.08
C ASP A 351 6.70 18.67 8.37
N ARG A 352 6.92 17.38 8.57
CA ARG A 352 6.12 16.28 8.00
C ARG A 352 5.12 15.70 8.99
N THR A 353 4.90 16.35 10.14
CA THR A 353 3.95 15.87 11.16
C THR A 353 2.57 15.61 10.54
N PRO A 354 1.99 14.41 10.72
CA PRO A 354 0.67 14.08 10.21
C PRO A 354 -0.42 15.01 10.76
N THR A 355 -1.18 15.65 9.86
CA THR A 355 -2.28 16.56 10.22
C THR A 355 -3.64 15.88 10.21
N TRP A 356 -3.75 14.71 9.58
CA TRP A 356 -5.01 13.95 9.43
C TRP A 356 -6.13 14.72 8.72
N GLU A 357 -5.77 15.69 7.87
CA GLU A 357 -6.70 16.50 7.08
C GLU A 357 -7.66 15.62 6.27
N GLY A 358 -7.16 14.51 5.72
CA GLY A 358 -7.96 13.57 4.97
C GLY A 358 -9.06 12.90 5.79
N TRP A 359 -8.81 12.62 7.07
CA TRP A 359 -9.81 12.07 7.99
C TRP A 359 -10.91 13.09 8.31
N ALA A 360 -10.50 14.32 8.64
CA ALA A 360 -11.44 15.41 8.93
C ALA A 360 -12.36 15.71 7.73
N ALA A 361 -11.82 15.68 6.50
CA ALA A 361 -12.63 15.85 5.29
C ALA A 361 -13.62 14.69 5.08
N VAL A 362 -13.22 13.45 5.35
CA VAL A 362 -14.12 12.29 5.27
C VAL A 362 -15.26 12.38 6.28
N GLU A 363 -14.99 12.79 7.52
CA GLU A 363 -16.02 13.00 8.54
C GLU A 363 -17.01 14.08 8.13
N ARG A 364 -16.49 15.23 7.67
CA ARG A 364 -17.31 16.34 7.18
C ARG A 364 -18.21 15.91 6.01
N ILE A 365 -17.66 15.26 4.99
CA ILE A 365 -18.42 14.76 3.84
C ILE A 365 -19.47 13.73 4.28
N SER A 366 -19.12 12.83 5.20
CA SER A 366 -20.07 11.84 5.71
C SER A 366 -21.28 12.49 6.41
N GLN A 367 -21.09 13.64 7.06
CA GLN A 367 -22.16 14.41 7.72
C GLN A 367 -22.97 15.23 6.71
N GLU A 368 -22.30 16.01 5.85
CA GLU A 368 -22.93 16.89 4.85
C GLU A 368 -23.86 16.12 3.89
N TYR A 369 -23.46 14.91 3.49
CA TYR A 369 -24.22 14.08 2.55
C TYR A 369 -25.10 13.01 3.23
N GLY A 370 -25.27 13.06 4.56
CA GLY A 370 -26.18 12.17 5.30
C GLY A 370 -25.84 10.68 5.23
N ILE A 371 -24.56 10.35 5.03
CA ILE A 371 -24.08 8.97 4.88
C ILE A 371 -23.93 8.30 6.25
N HIS A 372 -23.51 9.07 7.26
CA HIS A 372 -23.30 8.64 8.66
C HIS A 372 -22.39 7.40 8.85
N ASP A 373 -21.61 7.02 7.84
CA ASP A 373 -20.56 6.00 7.90
C ASP A 373 -19.38 6.40 7.02
N VAL A 374 -18.26 6.73 7.67
CA VAL A 374 -17.00 7.09 7.00
C VAL A 374 -16.45 5.98 6.10
N ASN A 375 -16.87 4.72 6.27
CA ASN A 375 -16.47 3.61 5.39
C ASN A 375 -17.12 3.68 4.00
N LEU A 376 -18.24 4.40 3.85
CA LEU A 376 -18.94 4.63 2.58
C LEU A 376 -18.40 5.84 1.81
N VAL A 377 -17.52 6.63 2.43
CA VAL A 377 -16.77 7.72 1.80
C VAL A 377 -15.40 7.19 1.38
N LYS A 378 -15.11 7.23 0.08
CA LYS A 378 -13.92 6.65 -0.54
C LYS A 378 -13.03 7.74 -1.13
N PRO A 379 -12.13 8.32 -0.32
CA PRO A 379 -11.31 9.45 -0.74
C PRO A 379 -10.17 9.03 -1.65
N GLY A 380 -9.89 9.86 -2.64
CA GLY A 380 -8.77 9.71 -3.56
C GLY A 380 -9.17 9.15 -4.91
N VAL A 381 -8.36 9.43 -5.92
CA VAL A 381 -8.54 8.97 -7.31
C VAL A 381 -8.58 7.45 -7.39
N GLY A 382 -7.64 6.76 -6.74
CA GLY A 382 -7.56 5.29 -6.76
C GLY A 382 -8.79 4.61 -6.14
N GLU A 383 -9.23 5.09 -4.97
CA GLU A 383 -10.41 4.55 -4.28
C GLU A 383 -11.70 4.86 -5.03
N THR A 384 -11.84 6.07 -5.56
CA THR A 384 -13.00 6.46 -6.40
C THR A 384 -13.09 5.60 -7.64
N THR A 385 -11.95 5.34 -8.31
CA THR A 385 -11.87 4.43 -9.46
C THR A 385 -12.32 3.02 -9.08
N ARG A 386 -11.88 2.49 -7.91
CA ARG A 386 -12.34 1.18 -7.41
C ARG A 386 -13.84 1.14 -7.15
N VAL A 387 -14.41 2.20 -6.59
CA VAL A 387 -15.87 2.31 -6.38
C VAL A 387 -16.59 2.23 -7.73
N LEU A 388 -16.14 3.05 -8.69
CA LEU A 388 -16.67 3.10 -10.05
C LEU A 388 -16.47 1.83 -10.86
N LEU A 389 -15.67 0.88 -10.40
CA LEU A 389 -15.49 -0.39 -11.10
C LEU A 389 -16.23 -1.53 -10.40
N ARG A 390 -16.37 -1.48 -9.08
CA ARG A 390 -16.69 -2.67 -8.27
C ARG A 390 -17.77 -2.46 -7.20
N ARG A 391 -18.35 -1.27 -7.14
CA ARG A 391 -19.41 -0.91 -6.18
C ARG A 391 -20.51 -0.14 -6.92
N VAL A 392 -21.54 0.22 -6.17
CA VAL A 392 -22.64 1.09 -6.62
C VAL A 392 -22.44 2.49 -6.03
N PRO A 393 -21.63 3.35 -6.68
CA PRO A 393 -21.58 4.76 -6.32
C PRO A 393 -22.91 5.45 -6.63
N TRP A 394 -23.28 6.42 -5.81
CA TRP A 394 -24.42 7.31 -6.11
C TRP A 394 -23.98 8.72 -6.48
N LYS A 395 -22.75 9.12 -6.12
CA LYS A 395 -22.19 10.44 -6.41
C LYS A 395 -20.66 10.41 -6.31
N ILE A 396 -20.01 11.25 -7.11
CA ILE A 396 -18.59 11.56 -7.01
C ILE A 396 -18.43 13.05 -6.71
N LEU A 397 -17.63 13.37 -5.70
CA LEU A 397 -17.22 14.74 -5.42
C LEU A 397 -15.87 14.96 -6.09
N ALA A 398 -15.76 16.00 -6.90
CA ALA A 398 -14.54 16.37 -7.60
C ALA A 398 -14.04 17.70 -7.08
N GLN A 399 -12.73 17.83 -6.90
CA GLN A 399 -12.14 19.13 -6.63
C GLN A 399 -12.36 20.04 -7.85
N ARG A 400 -12.85 21.25 -7.61
CA ARG A 400 -13.00 22.24 -8.69
C ARG A 400 -11.65 22.51 -9.36
N GLY A 401 -11.64 22.44 -10.69
CA GLY A 401 -10.41 22.62 -11.47
C GLY A 401 -9.47 21.40 -11.45
N ALA A 402 -9.93 20.24 -10.97
CA ALA A 402 -9.22 18.98 -11.15
C ALA A 402 -8.98 18.74 -12.65
N GLY A 403 -7.70 18.78 -13.04
CA GLY A 403 -7.24 18.65 -14.42
C GLY A 403 -7.26 17.22 -14.92
N ALA A 404 -6.24 16.84 -15.68
CA ALA A 404 -6.14 15.54 -16.33
C ALA A 404 -6.18 14.34 -15.35
N ASP A 405 -5.77 14.54 -14.10
CA ASP A 405 -5.80 13.51 -13.03
C ASP A 405 -7.23 12.96 -12.75
N LEU A 406 -8.28 13.65 -13.20
CA LEU A 406 -9.69 13.22 -13.04
C LEU A 406 -10.32 12.66 -14.32
N ASP A 407 -9.67 12.72 -15.48
CA ASP A 407 -10.32 12.44 -16.76
C ASP A 407 -10.82 10.99 -16.88
N HIS A 408 -10.08 10.01 -16.35
CA HIS A 408 -10.55 8.62 -16.33
C HIS A 408 -11.73 8.42 -15.36
N VAL A 409 -11.78 9.17 -14.24
CA VAL A 409 -12.91 9.13 -13.30
C VAL A 409 -14.15 9.70 -13.97
N ARG A 410 -14.04 10.84 -14.66
CA ARG A 410 -15.14 11.45 -15.43
C ARG A 410 -15.69 10.48 -16.47
N LEU A 411 -14.81 9.83 -17.24
CA LEU A 411 -15.18 8.85 -18.25
C LEU A 411 -15.93 7.64 -17.64
N LEU A 412 -15.42 7.09 -16.54
CA LEU A 412 -16.06 5.95 -15.85
C LEU A 412 -17.40 6.34 -15.21
N ALA A 413 -17.50 7.55 -14.66
CA ALA A 413 -18.72 8.09 -14.07
C ALA A 413 -19.81 8.26 -15.14
N GLU A 414 -19.46 8.85 -16.28
CA GLU A 414 -20.37 9.01 -17.43
C GLU A 414 -20.90 7.65 -17.91
N GLN A 415 -20.03 6.66 -18.08
CA GLN A 415 -20.42 5.31 -18.49
C GLN A 415 -21.40 4.63 -17.53
N ARG A 416 -21.30 4.93 -16.24
CA ARG A 416 -22.18 4.38 -15.20
C ARG A 416 -23.39 5.25 -14.86
N GLY A 417 -23.49 6.44 -15.45
CA GLY A 417 -24.54 7.41 -15.13
C GLY A 417 -24.44 7.95 -13.69
N VAL A 418 -23.22 8.05 -13.16
CA VAL A 418 -22.95 8.55 -11.81
C VAL A 418 -22.66 10.04 -11.88
N PRO A 419 -23.39 10.90 -11.14
CA PRO A 419 -23.15 12.33 -11.17
C PRO A 419 -21.79 12.67 -10.55
N VAL A 420 -21.07 13.59 -11.20
CA VAL A 420 -19.84 14.21 -10.70
C VAL A 420 -20.16 15.65 -10.30
N GLU A 421 -20.00 15.97 -9.02
CA GLU A 421 -20.27 17.29 -8.44
C GLU A 421 -18.96 17.97 -8.08
N GLU A 422 -18.71 19.16 -8.62
CA GLU A 422 -17.51 19.93 -8.32
C GLU A 422 -17.68 20.76 -7.05
N ILE A 423 -16.81 20.56 -6.06
CA ILE A 423 -16.82 21.27 -4.78
C ILE A 423 -15.46 21.88 -4.47
N ASP A 424 -15.48 22.91 -3.62
CA ASP A 424 -14.27 23.58 -3.12
C ASP A 424 -13.76 22.92 -1.83
N GLY A 425 -12.48 23.12 -1.52
CA GLY A 425 -11.91 22.70 -0.23
C GLY A 425 -11.83 21.18 -0.01
N LEU A 426 -11.82 20.41 -1.10
CA LEU A 426 -11.47 18.99 -1.05
C LEU A 426 -9.94 18.84 -0.93
N PRO A 427 -9.42 18.09 0.05
CA PRO A 427 -8.00 17.75 0.11
C PRO A 427 -7.61 16.64 -0.90
N TYR A 428 -8.58 16.13 -1.66
CA TYR A 428 -8.42 15.09 -2.66
C TYR A 428 -8.88 15.60 -4.02
N THR A 429 -8.30 15.08 -5.10
CA THR A 429 -8.77 15.33 -6.47
C THR A 429 -10.21 14.85 -6.65
N CYS A 430 -10.58 13.72 -6.03
CA CYS A 430 -11.97 13.29 -5.93
C CYS A 430 -12.29 12.36 -4.76
N VAL A 431 -13.58 12.19 -4.48
CA VAL A 431 -14.13 11.27 -3.48
C VAL A 431 -15.33 10.53 -4.04
N GLY A 432 -15.30 9.20 -4.01
CA GLY A 432 -16.43 8.36 -4.37
C GLY A 432 -17.36 8.14 -3.17
N LEU A 433 -18.67 8.35 -3.36
CA LEU A 433 -19.68 8.10 -2.33
C LEU A 433 -20.49 6.85 -2.68
N ILE A 434 -20.52 5.90 -1.74
CA ILE A 434 -21.29 4.66 -1.85
C ILE A 434 -22.69 4.85 -1.26
N HIS A 435 -23.71 4.27 -1.89
CA HIS A 435 -25.09 4.42 -1.42
C HIS A 435 -25.30 3.70 -0.06
N PRO A 436 -25.91 4.34 0.96
CA PRO A 436 -26.11 3.73 2.28
C PRO A 436 -27.17 2.62 2.33
N ARG A 437 -28.13 2.62 1.40
CA ARG A 437 -29.20 1.61 1.31
C ARG A 437 -29.12 0.88 -0.02
N TYR A 438 -28.61 -0.33 -0.05
CA TYR A 438 -28.67 -1.15 -1.26
C TYR A 438 -30.09 -1.74 -1.40
N THR A 439 -30.79 -1.43 -2.49
CA THR A 439 -32.01 -2.15 -2.90
C THR A 439 -31.66 -3.02 -4.10
N ARG A 440 -31.76 -4.35 -3.95
CA ARG A 440 -31.56 -5.32 -5.04
C ARG A 440 -32.49 -4.92 -6.20
N GLY A 441 -31.93 -4.55 -7.35
CA GLY A 441 -32.68 -4.09 -8.53
C GLY A 441 -32.44 -2.63 -8.98
N ALA A 442 -31.64 -1.84 -8.24
CA ALA A 442 -31.30 -0.46 -8.62
C ALA A 442 -30.20 -0.33 -9.71
N THR A 443 -29.64 -1.46 -10.17
CA THR A 443 -28.70 -1.52 -11.29
C THR A 443 -29.16 -2.57 -12.28
N GLY A 444 -29.34 -2.19 -13.55
CA GLY A 444 -29.58 -3.15 -14.63
C GLY A 444 -28.38 -4.09 -14.80
N ALA A 445 -28.57 -5.19 -15.54
CA ALA A 445 -27.50 -6.14 -15.88
C ALA A 445 -26.29 -5.50 -16.61
N ASP A 446 -26.43 -4.23 -17.01
CA ASP A 446 -25.45 -3.37 -17.65
C ASP A 446 -24.68 -2.44 -16.68
N GLY A 447 -24.97 -2.46 -15.38
CA GLY A 447 -24.23 -1.71 -14.35
C GLY A 447 -24.55 -0.20 -14.29
N LYS A 448 -25.65 0.24 -14.89
CA LYS A 448 -26.15 1.63 -14.81
C LYS A 448 -27.09 1.82 -13.62
N ALA A 449 -27.03 3.00 -12.99
CA ALA A 449 -28.00 3.39 -11.96
C ALA A 449 -29.40 3.52 -12.58
N VAL A 450 -30.40 2.88 -11.97
CA VAL A 450 -31.81 3.03 -12.37
C VAL A 450 -32.30 4.39 -11.88
N THR A 451 -32.67 5.27 -12.81
CA THR A 451 -33.34 6.54 -12.51
C THR A 451 -34.75 6.26 -11.98
N THR A 452 -35.00 6.49 -10.70
CA THR A 452 -36.37 6.63 -10.17
C THR A 452 -36.93 7.96 -10.63
N ALA A 453 -37.51 7.99 -11.82
CA ALA A 453 -38.28 9.12 -12.31
C ALA A 453 -39.71 9.08 -11.72
N GLY A 454 -39.98 10.01 -10.80
CA GLY A 454 -41.25 10.73 -10.61
C GLY A 454 -42.56 9.94 -10.49
N THR A 455 -43.03 9.75 -9.25
CA THR A 455 -44.46 9.71 -8.95
C THR A 455 -44.82 10.96 -8.14
N ALA A 456 -45.18 12.01 -8.85
CA ALA A 456 -46.01 13.08 -8.34
C ALA A 456 -47.03 13.39 -9.44
N ASP A 457 -48.26 12.91 -9.28
CA ASP A 457 -49.42 13.76 -9.55
C ASP A 457 -50.70 13.24 -8.89
N THR A 458 -51.31 14.14 -8.11
CA THR A 458 -52.75 14.41 -7.96
C THR A 458 -53.72 13.26 -7.67
N THR A 459 -54.19 13.20 -6.42
CA THR A 459 -55.57 12.79 -6.11
C THR A 459 -56.26 13.91 -5.36
N ASP A 460 -57.05 14.70 -6.06
CA ASP A 460 -58.20 15.40 -5.49
C ASP A 460 -59.29 15.60 -6.55
N THR A 461 -60.53 15.37 -6.11
CA THR A 461 -61.84 15.74 -6.69
C THR A 461 -62.37 15.04 -7.97
N GLU A 462 -63.44 14.25 -7.76
CA GLU A 462 -64.80 14.28 -8.39
C GLU A 462 -65.38 12.85 -8.47
N HIS A 463 -66.22 12.43 -7.52
CA HIS A 463 -67.69 12.48 -7.51
C HIS A 463 -68.40 11.57 -8.55
N GLU A 464 -69.05 10.55 -7.99
CA GLU A 464 -70.35 9.95 -8.39
C GLU A 464 -70.60 9.55 -9.85
N ALA A 465 -70.78 8.25 -10.10
CA ALA A 465 -72.10 7.72 -10.49
C ALA A 465 -72.12 6.18 -10.65
N ASN A 466 -73.22 5.61 -10.16
CA ASN A 466 -73.91 4.41 -10.60
C ASN A 466 -73.36 3.00 -10.31
N THR A 467 -73.75 2.53 -9.12
CA THR A 467 -74.66 1.39 -8.87
C THR A 467 -74.93 0.35 -9.96
N ALA A 468 -74.84 -0.91 -9.48
CA ALA A 468 -75.60 -2.10 -9.85
C ALA A 468 -75.15 -2.88 -11.09
N ASP A 469 -74.58 -4.07 -10.86
CA ASP A 469 -75.39 -5.26 -11.14
C ASP A 469 -75.08 -6.43 -10.21
N ILE A 470 -76.15 -7.11 -9.83
CA ILE A 470 -76.27 -8.20 -8.88
C ILE A 470 -76.24 -9.51 -9.66
N ALA A 471 -75.74 -10.57 -9.02
CA ALA A 471 -76.24 -11.95 -9.06
C ALA A 471 -75.21 -13.02 -9.50
N ASN A 472 -74.74 -13.72 -8.47
CA ASN A 472 -75.08 -15.13 -8.24
C ASN A 472 -74.53 -16.17 -9.25
N ARG A 473 -73.55 -16.95 -8.80
CA ARG A 473 -73.66 -18.42 -8.76
C ARG A 473 -72.49 -19.04 -7.98
N ASP A 474 -72.83 -19.45 -6.77
CA ASP A 474 -72.81 -20.84 -6.32
C ASP A 474 -71.60 -21.74 -6.61
N GLU A 475 -71.15 -22.28 -5.46
CA GLU A 475 -70.82 -23.69 -5.22
C GLU A 475 -69.36 -24.17 -5.34
N ARG A 476 -68.81 -24.38 -4.13
CA ARG A 476 -68.48 -25.71 -3.58
C ARG A 476 -66.98 -26.09 -3.48
N THR A 477 -66.61 -26.17 -2.19
CA THR A 477 -65.91 -27.27 -1.48
C THR A 477 -64.39 -27.40 -1.50
N VAL A 478 -63.87 -27.34 -0.25
CA VAL A 478 -62.97 -28.29 0.42
C VAL A 478 -61.45 -28.07 0.29
N ALA A 479 -60.95 -27.37 1.29
CA ALA A 479 -59.99 -27.81 2.30
C ALA A 479 -58.85 -28.80 1.95
N ALA A 480 -57.66 -28.36 2.36
CA ALA A 480 -56.60 -29.11 3.04
C ALA A 480 -55.74 -30.09 2.22
N ARG A 481 -54.51 -29.65 1.93
CA ARG A 481 -53.33 -30.06 2.72
C ARG A 481 -52.22 -29.04 2.60
#